data_AF-A0A2V8LS39-F1
#
_entry.id   AF-A0A2V8LS39-F1
#
_cell.length_a   1.000
_cell.length_b   1.000
_cell.length_c   1.000
_cell.angle_alpha   90.00
_cell.angle_beta   90.00
_cell.angle_gamma   90.00
#
_symmetry.space_group_name_H-M   'P 1'
#
loop_
_entity.id
_entity.type
_entity.pdbx_description
1 polymer ?
#
loop_
_entity_poly.entity_id
_entity_poly.type
_entity_poly.pdbx_seq_one_letter_code
_entity_poly.pdbx_strand_id
1 'polypeptide(L)'
;MGSINLPGGDPAGVAIDPSGKRLYVAMGDIVRGDSHVEAIDLEKRAIVAEWPISGGPVPHTAGLDSAHHRLFVGSRMKPHTGEIGGGHQYEPGKLVVMDTETGKVVQVLDSIGGADDLQYDAATGRIYFIGTTGTVAVFKEMDPDHFKLLGKVPTGAISKTGLWVPELKRFYSAVPKHFVLTARHGTQDIQADLFKELNITQGRVKPDGAGWQTSILSDLIVEDAHLMVFDYLP
;
A
#
# COMPACT_ATOMS: atom_id res chain seq x y z
N MET A 1 -25.97 -13.15 -11.66
CA MET A 1 -24.63 -12.92 -11.05
C MET A 1 -24.00 -14.26 -10.69
N GLY A 2 -22.68 -14.36 -10.62
CA GLY A 2 -21.98 -15.52 -10.05
C GLY A 2 -20.62 -15.12 -9.50
N SER A 3 -19.89 -16.04 -8.86
CA SER A 3 -18.60 -15.79 -8.21
C SER A 3 -17.48 -16.67 -8.76
N ILE A 4 -16.24 -16.26 -8.54
CA ILE A 4 -15.03 -17.07 -8.72
C ILE A 4 -14.41 -17.16 -7.33
N ASN A 5 -14.20 -18.38 -6.82
CA ASN A 5 -13.60 -18.58 -5.51
C ASN A 5 -12.07 -18.53 -5.65
N LEU A 6 -11.42 -17.68 -4.85
CA LEU A 6 -9.97 -17.58 -4.79
C LEU A 6 -9.44 -18.45 -3.64
N PRO A 7 -8.22 -19.01 -3.76
CA PRO A 7 -7.57 -19.64 -2.62
C PRO A 7 -7.27 -18.57 -1.56
N GLY A 8 -7.38 -18.94 -0.28
CA GLY A 8 -7.14 -18.00 0.82
C GLY A 8 -8.34 -17.12 1.19
N GLY A 9 -8.06 -16.08 1.98
CA GLY A 9 -9.07 -15.20 2.59
C GLY A 9 -8.83 -13.71 2.40
N ASP A 10 -7.74 -13.31 1.72
CA ASP A 10 -7.35 -11.89 1.61
C ASP A 10 -7.04 -11.48 0.15
N PRO A 11 -8.01 -11.54 -0.79
CA PRO A 11 -7.80 -10.96 -2.11
C PRO A 11 -7.68 -9.44 -2.00
N ALA A 12 -6.52 -8.89 -2.38
CA ALA A 12 -6.17 -7.51 -2.09
C ALA A 12 -5.98 -6.67 -3.36
N GLY A 13 -4.84 -6.83 -4.03
CA GLY A 13 -4.53 -6.06 -5.25
C GLY A 13 -5.23 -6.64 -6.48
N VAL A 14 -5.87 -5.81 -7.30
CA VAL A 14 -6.59 -6.27 -8.50
C VAL A 14 -6.18 -5.45 -9.71
N ALA A 15 -5.79 -6.12 -10.79
CA ALA A 15 -5.52 -5.50 -12.08
C ALA A 15 -6.27 -6.24 -13.20
N ILE A 16 -6.96 -5.51 -14.07
CA ILE A 16 -7.70 -6.06 -15.20
C ILE A 16 -7.03 -5.67 -16.51
N ASP A 17 -6.89 -6.62 -17.41
CA ASP A 17 -6.43 -6.33 -18.77
C ASP A 17 -7.50 -5.52 -19.53
N PRO A 18 -7.13 -4.45 -20.25
CA PRO A 18 -8.11 -3.61 -20.97
C PRO A 18 -8.98 -4.35 -21.99
N SER A 19 -8.53 -5.51 -22.50
CA SER A 19 -9.35 -6.37 -23.36
C SER A 19 -10.53 -7.03 -22.62
N GLY A 20 -10.52 -7.02 -21.29
CA GLY A 20 -11.55 -7.63 -20.44
C GLY A 20 -11.47 -9.16 -20.35
N LYS A 21 -10.35 -9.77 -20.78
CA LYS A 21 -10.18 -11.24 -20.83
C LYS A 21 -9.39 -11.83 -19.66
N ARG A 22 -8.53 -11.02 -19.04
CA ARG A 22 -7.65 -11.43 -17.94
C ARG A 22 -7.83 -10.51 -16.75
N LEU A 23 -7.88 -11.12 -15.57
CA LEU A 23 -7.89 -10.45 -14.28
C LEU A 23 -6.76 -11.06 -13.45
N TYR A 24 -5.97 -10.22 -12.81
CA TYR A 24 -4.88 -10.61 -11.92
C TYR A 24 -5.24 -10.17 -10.51
N VAL A 25 -5.20 -11.10 -9.56
CA VAL A 25 -5.50 -10.82 -8.16
C VAL A 25 -4.30 -11.18 -7.30
N ALA A 26 -3.69 -10.19 -6.69
CA ALA A 26 -2.65 -10.39 -5.69
C ALA A 26 -3.27 -10.74 -4.34
N MET A 27 -2.86 -11.87 -3.77
CA MET A 27 -3.38 -12.44 -2.54
C MET A 27 -2.56 -11.95 -1.35
N GLY A 28 -3.16 -11.13 -0.49
CA GLY A 28 -2.52 -10.50 0.67
C GLY A 28 -2.19 -11.46 1.81
N ASP A 29 -2.77 -12.65 1.80
CA ASP A 29 -2.40 -13.75 2.66
C ASP A 29 -1.28 -14.60 2.06
N ILE A 30 -0.70 -15.44 2.92
CA ILE A 30 0.32 -16.42 2.53
C ILE A 30 -0.40 -17.75 2.36
N VAL A 31 -0.55 -18.19 1.11
CA VAL A 31 -1.18 -19.47 0.78
C VAL A 31 -0.08 -20.50 0.58
N ARG A 32 -0.13 -21.61 1.32
CA ARG A 32 0.84 -22.71 1.21
C ARG A 32 2.32 -22.31 1.37
N GLY A 33 2.60 -21.23 2.11
CA GLY A 33 3.94 -20.78 2.45
C GLY A 33 4.48 -19.62 1.61
N ASP A 34 3.81 -19.28 0.51
CA ASP A 34 4.21 -18.19 -0.39
C ASP A 34 3.09 -17.15 -0.56
N SER A 35 3.45 -15.94 -0.96
CA SER A 35 2.49 -14.95 -1.49
C SER A 35 2.26 -15.22 -2.98
N HIS A 36 1.04 -15.00 -3.48
CA HIS A 36 0.69 -15.38 -4.86
C HIS A 36 -0.11 -14.32 -5.61
N VAL A 37 -0.10 -14.43 -6.93
CA VAL A 37 -1.06 -13.82 -7.84
C VAL A 37 -1.90 -14.90 -8.49
N GLU A 38 -3.22 -14.73 -8.46
CA GLU A 38 -4.17 -15.52 -9.22
C GLU A 38 -4.41 -14.88 -10.58
N ALA A 39 -4.08 -15.59 -11.66
CA ALA A 39 -4.44 -15.19 -13.02
C ALA A 39 -5.77 -15.85 -13.40
N ILE A 40 -6.76 -15.03 -13.75
CA ILE A 40 -8.14 -15.45 -13.97
C ILE A 40 -8.52 -15.17 -15.42
N ASP A 41 -9.13 -16.17 -16.05
CA ASP A 41 -9.80 -16.03 -17.34
C ASP A 41 -11.24 -15.60 -17.11
N LEU A 42 -11.59 -14.39 -17.57
CA LEU A 42 -12.90 -13.81 -17.33
C LEU A 42 -14.01 -14.41 -18.22
N GLU A 43 -13.65 -14.99 -19.37
CA GLU A 43 -14.60 -15.70 -20.23
C GLU A 43 -14.97 -17.06 -19.62
N LYS A 44 -13.95 -17.81 -19.18
CA LYS A 44 -14.13 -19.10 -18.50
C LYS A 44 -14.60 -18.95 -17.05
N ARG A 45 -14.43 -17.76 -16.48
CA ARG A 45 -14.70 -17.44 -15.07
C ARG A 45 -13.97 -18.39 -14.12
N ALA A 46 -12.69 -18.62 -14.40
CA ALA A 46 -11.88 -19.59 -13.69
C ALA A 46 -10.45 -19.08 -13.51
N ILE A 47 -9.84 -19.45 -12.39
CA ILE A 47 -8.39 -19.34 -12.20
C ILE A 47 -7.72 -20.24 -13.23
N VAL A 48 -6.77 -19.68 -13.99
CA VAL A 48 -6.01 -20.39 -15.02
C VAL A 48 -4.54 -20.53 -14.66
N ALA A 49 -4.04 -19.74 -13.72
CA ALA A 49 -2.73 -19.93 -13.12
C ALA A 49 -2.66 -19.29 -11.73
N GLU A 50 -1.78 -19.85 -10.90
CA GLU A 50 -1.40 -19.32 -9.59
C GLU A 50 0.12 -19.12 -9.63
N TRP A 51 0.57 -17.89 -9.37
CA TRP A 51 1.97 -17.50 -9.54
C TRP A 51 2.59 -17.05 -8.22
N PRO A 52 3.66 -17.71 -7.74
CA PRO A 52 4.33 -17.30 -6.52
C PRO A 52 5.08 -15.97 -6.71
N ILE A 53 5.01 -15.13 -5.70
CA ILE A 53 5.69 -13.83 -5.63
C ILE A 53 6.96 -14.00 -4.80
N SER A 54 8.10 -14.05 -5.47
CA SER A 54 9.41 -14.02 -4.80
C SER A 54 9.81 -12.58 -4.46
N GLY A 55 10.20 -12.33 -3.21
CA GLY A 55 10.76 -11.04 -2.77
C GLY A 55 9.75 -9.93 -2.45
N GLY A 56 8.44 -10.20 -2.55
CA GLY A 56 7.37 -9.27 -2.18
C GLY A 56 6.27 -9.95 -1.36
N PRO A 57 6.47 -10.18 -0.06
CA PRO A 57 5.46 -10.82 0.79
C PRO A 57 4.24 -9.90 0.98
N VAL A 58 3.09 -10.45 1.38
CA VAL A 58 1.89 -9.65 1.74
C VAL A 58 1.54 -8.60 0.66
N PRO A 59 1.31 -9.02 -0.59
CA PRO A 59 0.96 -8.12 -1.67
C PRO A 59 -0.41 -7.48 -1.40
N HIS A 60 -0.61 -6.24 -1.82
CA HIS A 60 -1.82 -5.49 -1.46
C HIS A 60 -2.36 -4.57 -2.54
N THR A 61 -1.55 -4.28 -3.56
CA THR A 61 -1.99 -3.49 -4.70
C THR A 61 -1.43 -4.08 -5.98
N ALA A 62 -2.14 -3.89 -7.09
CA ALA A 62 -1.72 -4.34 -8.40
C ALA A 62 -2.04 -3.28 -9.45
N GLY A 63 -1.22 -3.25 -10.50
CA GLY A 63 -1.43 -2.42 -11.69
C GLY A 63 -0.79 -3.10 -12.89
N LEU A 64 -1.12 -2.64 -14.09
CA LEU A 64 -0.80 -3.38 -15.29
C LEU A 64 -0.29 -2.46 -16.39
N ASP A 65 0.83 -2.85 -16.99
CA ASP A 65 1.18 -2.50 -18.35
C ASP A 65 0.83 -3.66 -19.27
N SER A 66 -0.36 -3.58 -19.86
CA SER A 66 -0.86 -4.63 -20.76
C SER A 66 -0.10 -4.69 -22.08
N ALA A 67 0.51 -3.57 -22.50
CA ALA A 67 1.19 -3.49 -23.79
C ALA A 67 2.50 -4.27 -23.79
N HIS A 68 3.21 -4.29 -22.65
CA HIS A 68 4.46 -5.03 -22.49
C HIS A 68 4.36 -6.24 -21.57
N HIS A 69 3.14 -6.68 -21.23
CA HIS A 69 2.90 -7.86 -20.40
C HIS A 69 3.56 -7.77 -19.02
N ARG A 70 3.46 -6.60 -18.35
CA ARG A 70 4.03 -6.39 -17.02
C ARG A 70 2.94 -6.12 -15.98
N LEU A 71 2.87 -7.01 -15.00
CA LEU A 71 2.07 -6.83 -13.80
C LEU A 71 2.95 -6.23 -12.70
N PHE A 72 2.49 -5.12 -12.16
CA PHE A 72 3.08 -4.49 -10.99
C PHE A 72 2.33 -4.97 -9.77
N VAL A 73 3.05 -5.44 -8.76
CA VAL A 73 2.49 -5.85 -7.47
C VAL A 73 3.19 -5.08 -6.37
N GLY A 74 2.41 -4.30 -5.61
CA GLY A 74 2.90 -3.62 -4.43
C GLY A 74 2.71 -4.47 -3.20
N SER A 75 3.79 -4.63 -2.44
CA SER A 75 3.86 -5.51 -1.28
C SER A 75 4.16 -4.73 -0.01
N ARG A 76 3.46 -5.11 1.05
CA ARG A 76 3.85 -4.78 2.42
C ARG A 76 5.01 -5.70 2.82
N MET A 77 5.50 -5.57 4.05
CA MET A 77 6.60 -6.45 4.53
C MET A 77 6.17 -7.41 5.63
N LYS A 78 5.11 -7.07 6.36
CA LYS A 78 4.56 -7.90 7.43
C LYS A 78 3.04 -7.91 7.37
N PRO A 79 2.40 -9.00 7.81
CA PRO A 79 0.95 -9.02 7.99
C PRO A 79 0.54 -8.03 9.08
N HIS A 80 -0.73 -7.62 9.08
CA HIS A 80 -1.28 -6.85 10.19
C HIS A 80 -1.61 -7.77 11.37
N THR A 81 -0.74 -7.81 12.38
CA THR A 81 -0.89 -8.67 13.57
C THR A 81 -1.41 -7.94 14.82
N GLY A 82 -2.32 -6.97 14.65
CA GLY A 82 -2.97 -6.27 15.76
C GLY A 82 -2.15 -5.16 16.42
N GLU A 83 -0.93 -4.90 15.96
CA GLU A 83 -0.13 -3.74 16.35
C GLU A 83 -0.71 -2.45 15.76
N ILE A 84 -0.65 -1.32 16.49
CA ILE A 84 -1.01 -0.01 15.94
C ILE A 84 -0.10 0.28 14.73
N GLY A 85 -0.70 0.61 13.59
CA GLY A 85 0.00 0.75 12.30
C GLY A 85 0.32 -0.58 11.59
N GLY A 86 0.39 -1.70 12.33
CA GLY A 86 0.63 -3.06 11.84
C GLY A 86 1.58 -3.18 10.64
N GLY A 87 1.19 -3.94 9.62
CA GLY A 87 1.98 -4.17 8.42
C GLY A 87 2.28 -2.92 7.58
N HIS A 88 1.59 -1.80 7.85
CA HIS A 88 1.66 -0.59 7.03
C HIS A 88 2.89 0.29 7.31
N GLN A 89 3.56 0.10 8.43
CA GLN A 89 4.66 0.97 8.88
C GLN A 89 6.06 0.50 8.45
N TYR A 90 6.17 -0.72 7.93
CA TYR A 90 7.47 -1.32 7.63
C TYR A 90 8.03 -0.79 6.32
N GLU A 91 9.24 -0.24 6.36
CA GLU A 91 10.00 0.26 5.21
C GLU A 91 11.40 -0.41 5.18
N PRO A 92 11.96 -0.77 3.99
CA PRO A 92 11.37 -0.64 2.66
C PRO A 92 10.19 -1.60 2.44
N GLY A 93 9.11 -1.11 1.82
CA GLY A 93 8.13 -1.96 1.14
C GLY A 93 8.70 -2.47 -0.18
N LYS A 94 7.90 -3.17 -1.00
CA LYS A 94 8.39 -3.71 -2.28
C LYS A 94 7.46 -3.38 -3.44
N LEU A 95 8.06 -3.06 -4.58
CA LEU A 95 7.42 -3.14 -5.89
C LEU A 95 7.99 -4.38 -6.58
N VAL A 96 7.12 -5.34 -6.89
CA VAL A 96 7.46 -6.52 -7.68
C VAL A 96 6.91 -6.33 -9.09
N VAL A 97 7.74 -6.61 -10.08
CA VAL A 97 7.34 -6.64 -11.49
C VAL A 97 7.31 -8.09 -11.94
N MET A 98 6.19 -8.52 -12.52
CA MET A 98 5.98 -9.87 -13.00
C MET A 98 5.62 -9.86 -14.49
N ASP A 99 6.07 -10.88 -15.21
CA ASP A 99 5.70 -11.12 -16.59
C ASP A 99 4.33 -11.84 -16.63
N THR A 100 3.35 -11.28 -17.33
CA THR A 100 1.98 -11.84 -17.35
C THR A 100 1.79 -13.03 -18.28
N GLU A 101 2.78 -13.36 -19.10
CA GLU A 101 2.72 -14.53 -19.98
C GLU A 101 3.23 -15.78 -19.27
N THR A 102 4.23 -15.61 -18.40
CA THR A 102 4.95 -16.69 -17.73
C THR A 102 4.71 -16.75 -16.22
N GLY A 103 4.21 -15.66 -15.62
CA GLY A 103 4.05 -15.51 -14.17
C GLY A 103 5.35 -15.31 -13.40
N LYS A 104 6.48 -15.11 -14.10
CA LYS A 104 7.79 -14.98 -13.46
C LYS A 104 7.99 -13.59 -12.90
N VAL A 105 8.62 -13.50 -11.73
CA VAL A 105 9.18 -12.24 -11.23
C VAL A 105 10.33 -11.81 -12.13
N VAL A 106 10.23 -10.60 -12.65
CA VAL A 106 11.22 -9.96 -13.53
C VAL A 106 12.15 -9.07 -12.71
N GLN A 107 11.58 -8.29 -11.80
CA GLN A 107 12.35 -7.40 -10.93
C GLN A 107 11.66 -7.21 -9.59
N VAL A 108 12.45 -6.98 -8.54
CA VAL A 108 11.98 -6.56 -7.21
C VAL A 108 12.74 -5.29 -6.82
N LEU A 109 12.01 -4.25 -6.45
CA LEU A 109 12.57 -2.96 -6.04
C LEU A 109 12.13 -2.61 -4.62
N ASP A 110 13.01 -1.95 -3.88
CA ASP A 110 12.62 -1.25 -2.66
C ASP A 110 11.64 -0.13 -2.98
N SER A 111 10.59 -0.03 -2.18
CA SER A 111 9.59 1.02 -2.24
C SER A 111 9.32 1.57 -0.84
N ILE A 112 8.39 2.50 -0.77
CA ILE A 112 7.85 3.03 0.49
C ILE A 112 7.02 1.95 1.21
N GLY A 113 6.87 2.11 2.52
CA GLY A 113 6.13 1.17 3.35
C GLY A 113 4.61 1.25 3.19
N GLY A 114 3.93 0.14 3.48
CA GLY A 114 2.47 0.09 3.57
C GLY A 114 1.75 0.32 2.26
N ALA A 115 2.21 -0.36 1.20
CA ALA A 115 1.57 -0.42 -0.10
C ALA A 115 0.05 -0.64 0.02
N ASP A 116 -0.70 0.17 -0.71
CA ASP A 116 -2.17 0.11 -0.73
C ASP A 116 -2.75 0.44 -2.11
N ASP A 117 -2.06 1.25 -2.91
CA ASP A 117 -2.51 1.65 -4.24
C ASP A 117 -1.30 1.87 -5.17
N LEU A 118 -1.50 1.69 -6.48
CA LEU A 118 -0.49 1.96 -7.49
C LEU A 118 -1.15 2.37 -8.81
N GLN A 119 -0.60 3.38 -9.47
CA GLN A 119 -1.12 3.89 -10.74
C GLN A 119 -0.01 3.83 -11.80
N TYR A 120 -0.27 3.17 -12.92
CA TYR A 120 0.65 3.13 -14.05
C TYR A 120 0.20 4.11 -15.14
N ASP A 121 1.14 4.93 -15.60
CA ASP A 121 0.96 5.86 -16.71
C ASP A 121 1.71 5.37 -17.94
N ALA A 122 1.02 4.66 -18.84
CA ALA A 122 1.61 4.08 -20.04
C ALA A 122 2.28 5.13 -20.95
N ALA A 123 1.74 6.36 -21.00
CA ALA A 123 2.27 7.43 -21.83
C ALA A 123 3.69 7.85 -21.42
N THR A 124 4.01 7.77 -20.13
CA THR A 124 5.32 8.16 -19.60
C THR A 124 6.10 7.00 -18.99
N GLY A 125 5.53 5.79 -18.98
CA GLY A 125 6.07 4.60 -18.32
C GLY A 125 6.34 4.83 -16.83
N ARG A 126 5.54 5.66 -16.16
CA ARG A 126 5.72 5.95 -14.72
C ARG A 126 4.77 5.11 -13.89
N ILE A 127 5.28 4.65 -12.74
CA ILE A 127 4.48 3.97 -11.72
C ILE A 127 4.45 4.88 -10.50
N TYR A 128 3.27 5.32 -10.11
CA TYR A 128 3.02 6.06 -8.88
C TYR A 128 2.60 5.06 -7.80
N PHE A 129 3.55 4.69 -6.95
CA PHE A 129 3.36 3.73 -5.88
C PHE A 129 2.98 4.46 -4.60
N ILE A 130 1.82 4.12 -4.04
CA ILE A 130 1.23 4.81 -2.90
C ILE A 130 1.27 3.91 -1.67
N GLY A 131 1.65 4.50 -0.53
CA GLY A 131 1.86 3.79 0.72
C GLY A 131 1.55 4.64 1.94
N THR A 132 1.61 4.03 3.11
CA THR A 132 1.17 4.65 4.36
C THR A 132 2.22 5.60 4.96
N THR A 133 3.47 5.54 4.49
CA THR A 133 4.60 6.29 5.08
C THR A 133 4.66 7.77 4.68
N GLY A 134 3.57 8.33 4.12
CA GLY A 134 3.42 9.76 3.86
C GLY A 134 4.21 10.27 2.66
N THR A 135 4.50 9.37 1.72
CA THR A 135 5.12 9.71 0.44
C THR A 135 4.48 8.90 -0.67
N VAL A 136 4.65 9.33 -1.92
CA VAL A 136 4.43 8.50 -3.12
C VAL A 136 5.79 8.25 -3.75
N ALA A 137 6.12 6.98 -4.00
CA ALA A 137 7.32 6.61 -4.74
C ALA A 137 7.01 6.59 -6.24
N VAL A 138 7.81 7.29 -7.03
CA VAL A 138 7.64 7.36 -8.48
C VAL A 138 8.72 6.52 -9.13
N PHE A 139 8.34 5.46 -9.81
CA PHE A 139 9.24 4.62 -10.60
C PHE A 139 9.09 4.93 -12.09
N LYS A 140 10.10 4.54 -12.85
CA LYS A 140 10.16 4.64 -14.31
C LYS A 140 10.50 3.28 -14.90
N GLU A 141 9.66 2.83 -15.81
CA GLU A 141 9.95 1.78 -16.77
C GLU A 141 10.97 2.33 -17.79
N MET A 142 12.14 1.70 -17.81
CA MET A 142 13.20 1.99 -18.77
C MET A 142 13.04 1.12 -20.02
N ASP A 143 12.71 -0.13 -19.79
CA ASP A 143 12.23 -1.12 -20.75
C ASP A 143 11.38 -2.15 -19.97
N PRO A 144 10.69 -3.09 -20.65
CA PRO A 144 9.77 -4.01 -19.98
C PRO A 144 10.40 -4.81 -18.83
N ASP A 145 11.73 -4.99 -18.79
CA ASP A 145 12.40 -5.79 -17.77
C ASP A 145 13.20 -4.98 -16.74
N HIS A 146 13.29 -3.67 -16.93
CA HIS A 146 14.12 -2.81 -16.08
C HIS A 146 13.38 -1.53 -15.66
N PHE A 147 13.23 -1.40 -14.35
CA PHE A 147 12.58 -0.26 -13.71
C PHE A 147 13.54 0.37 -12.70
N LYS A 148 13.34 1.66 -12.45
CA LYS A 148 14.11 2.41 -11.46
C LYS A 148 13.25 3.38 -10.68
N LEU A 149 13.60 3.62 -9.42
CA LEU A 149 13.03 4.71 -8.64
C LEU A 149 13.54 6.05 -9.20
N LEU A 150 12.63 6.96 -9.54
CA LEU A 150 12.96 8.35 -9.87
C LEU A 150 13.07 9.21 -8.61
N GLY A 151 12.19 8.98 -7.64
CA GLY A 151 12.18 9.73 -6.39
C GLY A 151 10.96 9.44 -5.55
N LYS A 152 10.92 10.04 -4.36
CA LYS A 152 9.79 10.01 -3.44
C LYS A 152 9.27 11.43 -3.27
N VAL A 153 7.96 11.62 -3.45
CA VAL A 153 7.29 12.90 -3.29
C VAL A 153 6.55 12.89 -1.94
N PRO A 154 6.82 13.84 -1.03
CA PRO A 154 6.05 13.97 0.20
C PRO A 154 4.55 14.15 -0.09
N THR A 155 3.73 13.40 0.64
CA THR A 155 2.28 13.58 0.70
C THR A 155 1.90 13.81 2.17
N GLY A 156 0.63 13.60 2.54
CA GLY A 156 0.21 13.65 3.94
C GLY A 156 0.37 12.29 4.62
N ALA A 157 0.45 12.29 5.95
CA ALA A 157 0.46 11.06 6.73
C ALA A 157 -0.73 10.17 6.33
N ILE A 158 -0.49 8.85 6.29
CA ILE A 158 -1.50 7.82 5.99
C ILE A 158 -2.26 7.99 4.65
N SER A 159 -1.71 8.76 3.71
CA SER A 159 -2.26 8.97 2.37
C SER A 159 -2.05 7.75 1.47
N LYS A 160 -2.94 6.76 1.62
CA LYS A 160 -2.81 5.43 1.01
C LYS A 160 -3.48 5.27 -0.36
N THR A 161 -4.27 6.24 -0.78
CA THR A 161 -5.00 6.19 -2.06
C THR A 161 -4.63 7.38 -2.90
N GLY A 162 -4.53 7.18 -4.22
CA GLY A 162 -4.27 8.29 -5.12
C GLY A 162 -4.76 8.05 -6.54
N LEU A 163 -4.73 9.11 -7.33
CA LEU A 163 -5.20 9.12 -8.70
C LEU A 163 -4.22 9.89 -9.56
N TRP A 164 -3.67 9.21 -10.57
CA TRP A 164 -3.01 9.86 -11.69
C TRP A 164 -4.06 10.28 -12.71
N VAL A 165 -4.02 11.54 -13.14
CA VAL A 165 -4.88 12.08 -14.20
C VAL A 165 -3.99 12.47 -15.39
N PRO A 166 -3.88 11.62 -16.43
CA PRO A 166 -2.99 11.85 -17.57
C PRO A 166 -3.25 13.17 -18.29
N GLU A 167 -4.52 13.55 -18.47
CA GLU A 167 -4.94 14.76 -19.19
C GLU A 167 -4.45 16.03 -18.50
N LEU A 168 -4.35 15.98 -17.17
CA LEU A 168 -3.85 17.08 -16.34
C LEU A 168 -2.35 16.95 -16.04
N LYS A 169 -1.74 15.81 -16.40
CA LYS A 169 -0.38 15.44 -16.02
C LYS A 169 -0.14 15.61 -14.52
N ARG A 170 -1.10 15.17 -13.72
CA ARG A 170 -1.18 15.50 -12.30
C ARG A 170 -1.57 14.29 -11.47
N PHE A 171 -0.88 14.14 -10.36
CA PHE A 171 -1.21 13.15 -9.35
C PHE A 171 -1.93 13.80 -8.17
N TYR A 172 -2.97 13.13 -7.68
CA TYR A 172 -3.74 13.51 -6.50
C TYR A 172 -3.58 12.42 -5.45
N SER A 173 -3.18 12.78 -4.23
CA SER A 173 -3.10 11.85 -3.10
C SER A 173 -4.13 12.26 -2.05
N ALA A 174 -4.97 11.31 -1.63
CA ALA A 174 -6.04 11.57 -0.67
C ALA A 174 -5.53 11.38 0.76
N VAL A 175 -5.36 12.48 1.47
CA VAL A 175 -4.99 12.50 2.88
C VAL A 175 -6.28 12.44 3.70
N PRO A 176 -6.56 11.35 4.43
CA PRO A 176 -7.74 11.28 5.26
C PRO A 176 -7.58 12.18 6.50
N LYS A 177 -8.72 12.55 7.10
CA LYS A 177 -8.73 13.20 8.41
C LYS A 177 -8.05 12.28 9.42
N HIS A 178 -7.09 12.81 10.17
CA HIS A 178 -6.33 12.01 11.12
C HIS A 178 -5.90 12.83 12.34
N PHE A 179 -5.45 12.09 13.35
CA PHE A 179 -4.94 12.67 14.57
C PHE A 179 -3.42 12.59 14.57
N VAL A 180 -2.78 13.72 14.87
CA VAL A 180 -1.34 13.80 15.10
C VAL A 180 -1.13 13.96 16.60
N LEU A 181 -0.38 13.03 17.18
CA LEU A 181 0.03 13.12 18.56
C LEU A 181 1.53 13.42 18.62
N THR A 182 1.87 14.60 19.11
CA THR A 182 3.27 14.99 19.33
C THR A 182 3.73 14.57 20.72
N ALA A 183 4.87 13.89 20.82
CA ALA A 183 5.44 13.53 22.11
C ALA A 183 5.80 14.78 22.92
N ARG A 184 5.50 14.78 24.23
CA ARG A 184 5.95 15.85 25.14
C ARG A 184 7.43 15.68 25.46
N HIS A 185 8.06 16.79 25.87
CA HIS A 185 9.40 16.75 26.42
C HIS A 185 9.46 15.80 27.63
N GLY A 186 10.28 14.75 27.55
CA GLY A 186 10.43 13.73 28.59
C GLY A 186 9.59 12.46 28.40
N THR A 187 8.68 12.39 27.41
CA THR A 187 8.02 11.14 27.03
C THR A 187 9.06 10.13 26.53
N GLN A 188 9.15 8.97 27.20
CA GLN A 188 10.04 7.88 26.79
C GLN A 188 9.37 6.92 25.82
N ASP A 189 8.05 6.71 25.97
CA ASP A 189 7.25 5.83 25.11
C ASP A 189 5.85 6.42 24.92
N ILE A 190 5.67 7.11 23.79
CA ILE A 190 4.41 7.77 23.44
C ILE A 190 3.24 6.78 23.29
N GLN A 191 3.51 5.54 22.85
CA GLN A 191 2.47 4.53 22.66
C GLN A 191 1.99 4.02 24.01
N ALA A 192 2.92 3.68 24.92
CA ALA A 192 2.57 3.24 26.27
C ALA A 192 1.80 4.33 27.04
N ASP A 193 2.24 5.58 26.93
CA ASP A 193 1.61 6.73 27.56
C ASP A 193 0.18 6.95 27.02
N LEU A 194 0.00 6.92 25.69
CA LEU A 194 -1.31 7.00 25.04
C LEU A 194 -2.23 5.87 25.48
N PHE A 195 -1.75 4.62 25.48
CA PHE A 195 -2.55 3.47 25.90
C PHE A 195 -2.96 3.56 27.36
N LYS A 196 -2.04 3.97 28.25
CA LYS A 196 -2.35 4.19 29.67
C LYS A 196 -3.49 5.20 29.82
N GLU A 197 -3.39 6.34 29.15
CA GLU A 197 -4.40 7.40 29.25
C GLU A 197 -5.74 7.02 28.62
N LEU A 198 -5.74 6.36 27.44
CA LEU A 198 -6.97 5.86 26.82
C LEU A 198 -7.68 4.83 27.72
N ASN A 199 -6.92 3.91 28.32
CA ASN A 199 -7.50 2.92 29.24
C ASN A 199 -8.08 3.55 30.50
N ILE A 200 -7.47 4.60 31.04
CA ILE A 200 -8.04 5.36 32.17
C ILE A 200 -9.31 6.08 31.74
N THR A 201 -9.26 6.83 30.63
CA THR A 201 -10.39 7.63 30.11
C THR A 201 -11.60 6.76 29.74
N GLN A 202 -11.34 5.54 29.26
CA GLN A 202 -12.38 4.54 28.93
C GLN A 202 -12.82 3.69 30.13
N GLY A 203 -12.31 3.96 31.33
CA GLY A 203 -12.68 3.24 32.56
C GLY A 203 -12.18 1.79 32.64
N ARG A 204 -11.22 1.40 31.78
CA ARG A 204 -10.61 0.06 31.75
C ARG A 204 -9.60 -0.13 32.88
N VAL A 205 -8.94 0.95 33.30
CA VAL A 205 -7.93 0.97 34.37
C VAL A 205 -8.21 2.14 35.32
N LYS A 206 -8.05 1.94 36.63
CA LYS A 206 -8.18 3.02 37.61
C LYS A 206 -6.93 3.93 37.57
N PRO A 207 -7.07 5.26 37.76
CA PRO A 207 -5.91 6.13 37.94
C PRO A 207 -5.04 5.63 39.10
N ASP A 208 -3.73 5.58 38.90
CA ASP A 208 -2.74 5.09 39.87
C ASP A 208 -2.32 6.15 40.90
N GLY A 209 -2.97 7.32 40.91
CA GLY A 209 -2.64 8.44 41.80
C GLY A 209 -1.39 9.21 41.39
N ALA A 210 -0.53 8.62 40.54
CA ALA A 210 0.49 9.33 39.76
C ALA A 210 -0.18 9.99 38.56
N GLY A 211 -1.07 10.94 38.84
CA GLY A 211 -1.80 11.66 37.81
C GLY A 211 -0.86 12.31 36.81
N TRP A 212 -1.26 12.33 35.54
CA TRP A 212 -0.66 13.20 34.55
C TRP A 212 -0.79 14.64 35.05
N GLN A 213 0.32 15.37 35.22
CA GLN A 213 0.26 16.83 35.46
C GLN A 213 -0.48 17.54 34.31
N THR A 214 -0.46 16.94 33.11
CA THR A 214 -1.15 17.37 31.89
C THR A 214 -1.38 16.15 30.98
N SER A 215 -2.60 15.98 30.46
CA SER A 215 -3.04 14.88 29.58
C SER A 215 -2.26 14.86 28.25
N ILE A 216 -1.80 13.67 27.80
CA ILE A 216 -1.18 13.50 26.48
C ILE A 216 -2.17 13.77 25.35
N LEU A 217 -3.47 13.48 25.58
CA LEU A 217 -4.54 13.77 24.64
C LEU A 217 -4.74 15.29 24.43
N SER A 218 -4.21 16.14 25.31
CA SER A 218 -4.25 17.60 25.10
C SER A 218 -3.28 18.12 24.04
N ASP A 219 -2.31 17.31 23.58
CA ASP A 219 -1.45 17.62 22.42
C ASP A 219 -1.97 17.00 21.12
N LEU A 220 -3.16 16.39 21.16
CA LEU A 220 -3.77 15.79 19.99
C LEU A 220 -4.21 16.90 19.03
N ILE A 221 -3.55 16.95 17.88
CA ILE A 221 -3.93 17.83 16.78
C ILE A 221 -4.78 17.03 15.81
N VAL A 222 -5.85 17.65 15.30
CA VAL A 222 -6.68 17.08 14.25
C VAL A 222 -6.28 17.73 12.93
N GLU A 223 -5.80 16.93 11.99
CA GLU A 223 -5.63 17.36 10.61
C GLU A 223 -6.85 16.92 9.81
N ASP A 224 -7.54 17.87 9.16
CA ASP A 224 -8.69 17.57 8.33
C ASP A 224 -8.28 16.92 6.99
N ALA A 225 -9.23 16.18 6.41
CA ALA A 225 -9.01 15.53 5.12
C ALA A 225 -8.73 16.56 4.02
N HIS A 226 -7.74 16.28 3.19
CA HIS A 226 -7.36 17.15 2.08
C HIS A 226 -6.71 16.36 0.94
N LEU A 227 -6.56 16.99 -0.22
CA LEU A 227 -5.82 16.43 -1.34
C LEU A 227 -4.44 17.07 -1.40
N MET A 228 -3.40 16.23 -1.46
CA MET A 228 -2.07 16.65 -1.89
C MET A 228 -1.99 16.49 -3.39
N VAL A 229 -1.42 17.49 -4.06
CA VAL A 229 -1.36 17.54 -5.53
C VAL A 229 0.06 17.80 -5.96
N PHE A 230 0.56 17.00 -6.89
CA PHE A 230 1.84 17.27 -7.52
C PHE A 230 1.75 17.06 -9.04
N ASP A 231 2.37 17.99 -9.75
CA ASP A 231 2.45 17.96 -11.20
C ASP A 231 3.59 17.06 -11.65
N TYR A 232 3.41 16.43 -12.79
CA TYR A 232 4.50 15.79 -13.50
C TYR A 232 5.52 16.83 -13.94
N LEU A 233 6.76 16.65 -13.50
CA LEU A 233 7.92 17.34 -14.05
C LEU A 233 8.61 16.41 -15.07
N PRO A 234 8.82 16.87 -16.32
CA PRO A 234 9.53 16.13 -17.37
C PRO A 234 10.93 15.68 -16.98
#